data_AF-A0A9E0HBC1-F1
#
_entry.id   AF-A0A9E0HBC1-F1
#
_cell.length_a   1.000
_cell.length_b   1.000
_cell.length_c   1.000
_cell.angle_alpha   90.00
_cell.angle_beta   90.00
_cell.angle_gamma   90.00
#
_symmetry.space_group_name_H-M   'P 1'
#
loop_
_entity.id
_entity.type
_entity.pdbx_description
1 polymer ?
#
loop_
_entity_poly.entity_id
_entity_poly.type
_entity_poly.pdbx_seq_one_letter_code
_entity_poly.pdbx_strand_id
1 'polypeptide(L)'
;MVVAPAPAPPPAPGGRSPSVGLGLAIAGTIVPVVGFGIGLGIDDDDVSSRVVIVSTVSGLVLPSLGLIYAGQKRSLGQYPRVAALGALVLGALLDGLGNSSEAGTWYGITGALYGLGSAIDIAMTPAAVRRYNARRAGGGVTVMPMVVHGGGGLAVGGAL
;
A
#
# COMPACT_ATOMS: atom_id res chain seq x y z
N MET A 1 5.60 3.44 -45.00
CA MET A 1 6.05 2.27 -44.21
C MET A 1 5.54 2.43 -42.79
N VAL A 2 4.60 1.59 -42.37
CA VAL A 2 4.12 1.57 -40.98
C VAL A 2 5.14 0.74 -40.20
N VAL A 3 5.96 1.40 -39.38
CA VAL A 3 6.86 0.70 -38.46
C VAL A 3 5.96 0.06 -37.40
N ALA A 4 5.92 -1.27 -37.39
CA ALA A 4 5.25 -1.99 -36.32
C ALA A 4 5.88 -1.58 -34.98
N PRO A 5 5.10 -1.20 -33.95
CA PRO A 5 5.66 -0.86 -32.65
C PRO A 5 6.45 -2.06 -32.14
N ALA A 6 7.65 -1.79 -31.62
CA ALA A 6 8.50 -2.84 -31.07
C ALA A 6 7.70 -3.68 -30.05
N PRO A 7 7.80 -5.02 -30.09
CA PRO A 7 7.12 -5.88 -29.15
C PRO A 7 7.50 -5.47 -27.72
N ALA A 8 6.50 -5.36 -26.85
CA ALA A 8 6.72 -4.99 -25.46
C ALA A 8 7.80 -5.90 -24.85
N PRO A 9 8.81 -5.35 -24.16
CA PRO A 9 9.87 -6.15 -23.58
C PRO A 9 9.26 -7.23 -22.68
N PRO A 10 9.77 -8.47 -22.72
CA PRO A 10 9.26 -9.55 -21.90
C PRO A 10 9.32 -9.15 -20.41
N PRO A 11 8.34 -9.58 -19.60
CA PRO A 11 8.32 -9.25 -18.17
C PRO A 11 9.64 -9.71 -17.53
N ALA A 12 10.26 -8.81 -16.76
CA ALA A 12 11.53 -9.12 -16.10
C ALA A 12 11.42 -10.40 -15.24
N PRO A 13 12.40 -11.32 -15.32
CA PRO A 13 12.45 -12.47 -14.42
C PRO A 13 12.43 -11.98 -12.95
N GLY A 14 11.49 -12.49 -12.14
CA GLY A 14 11.32 -12.08 -10.75
C GLY A 14 10.49 -10.79 -10.53
N GLY A 15 9.71 -10.37 -11.53
CA GLY A 15 8.73 -9.28 -11.39
C GLY A 15 7.69 -9.54 -10.30
N ARG A 16 7.35 -8.50 -9.54
CA ARG A 16 6.32 -8.53 -8.48
C ARG A 16 4.92 -8.40 -9.07
N SER A 17 3.92 -9.05 -8.47
CA SER A 17 2.53 -9.02 -8.96
C SER A 17 1.78 -7.79 -8.45
N PRO A 18 1.18 -6.95 -9.32
CA PRO A 18 0.35 -5.82 -8.90
C PRO A 18 -0.87 -6.24 -8.07
N SER A 19 -1.46 -7.41 -8.38
CA SER A 19 -2.62 -7.94 -7.67
C SER A 19 -2.28 -8.37 -6.25
N VAL A 20 -1.08 -8.92 -6.03
CA VAL A 20 -0.59 -9.24 -4.68
C VAL A 20 -0.37 -7.96 -3.87
N GLY A 21 0.25 -6.94 -4.47
CA GLY A 21 0.39 -5.64 -3.83
C GLY A 21 -0.96 -5.04 -3.43
N LEU A 22 -1.93 -5.05 -4.34
CA LEU A 22 -3.29 -4.57 -4.09
C LEU A 22 -3.98 -5.35 -2.95
N GLY A 23 -3.88 -6.68 -2.98
CA GLY A 23 -4.42 -7.55 -1.93
C GLY A 23 -3.82 -7.23 -0.56
N LEU A 24 -2.50 -6.99 -0.50
CA LEU A 24 -1.82 -6.58 0.74
C LEU A 24 -2.28 -5.21 1.25
N ALA A 25 -2.50 -4.24 0.36
CA ALA A 25 -3.00 -2.92 0.74
C ALA A 25 -4.43 -3.02 1.31
N ILE A 26 -5.32 -3.77 0.64
CA ILE A 26 -6.70 -3.98 1.10
C ILE A 26 -6.74 -4.74 2.42
N ALA A 27 -6.04 -5.87 2.51
CA ALA A 27 -5.98 -6.67 3.74
C ALA A 27 -5.39 -5.84 4.89
N GLY A 28 -4.32 -5.08 4.60
CA GLY A 28 -3.69 -4.18 5.55
C GLY A 28 -4.59 -3.04 6.02
N THR A 29 -5.64 -2.68 5.28
CA THR A 29 -6.67 -1.73 5.71
C THR A 29 -7.77 -2.37 6.54
N ILE A 30 -8.24 -3.56 6.15
CA ILE A 30 -9.39 -4.21 6.79
C ILE A 30 -9.02 -4.78 8.16
N VAL A 31 -7.87 -5.45 8.26
CA VAL A 31 -7.45 -6.14 9.50
C VAL A 31 -7.39 -5.19 10.70
N PRO A 32 -6.77 -4.00 10.61
CA PRO A 32 -6.78 -3.02 11.70
C PRO A 32 -8.18 -2.56 12.11
N VAL A 33 -9.08 -2.34 11.15
CA VAL A 33 -10.45 -1.86 11.43
C VAL A 33 -11.24 -2.91 12.19
N VAL A 34 -11.16 -4.16 11.72
CA VAL A 34 -11.83 -5.29 12.39
C VAL A 34 -11.22 -5.53 13.76
N GLY A 35 -9.89 -5.53 13.88
CA GLY A 35 -9.19 -5.67 15.15
C GLY A 35 -9.59 -4.58 16.15
N PHE A 36 -9.67 -3.33 15.71
CA PHE A 36 -10.10 -2.21 16.55
C PHE A 36 -11.53 -2.40 17.04
N GLY A 37 -12.46 -2.78 16.15
CA GLY A 37 -13.85 -3.05 16.51
C GLY A 37 -14.00 -4.23 17.49
N ILE A 38 -13.22 -5.30 17.31
CA ILE A 38 -13.17 -6.41 18.26
C ILE A 38 -12.64 -5.93 19.61
N GLY A 39 -11.56 -5.15 19.62
CA GLY A 39 -10.97 -4.60 20.85
C GLY A 39 -11.99 -3.86 21.70
N LEU A 40 -12.80 -2.98 21.08
CA LEU A 40 -13.86 -2.25 21.77
C LEU A 40 -14.97 -3.12 22.38
N GLY A 41 -15.14 -4.36 21.90
CA GLY A 41 -16.18 -5.29 22.35
C GLY A 41 -15.70 -6.34 23.36
N ILE A 42 -14.45 -6.29 23.81
CA ILE A 42 -13.90 -7.23 24.81
C ILE A 42 -14.17 -6.68 26.21
N ASP A 43 -14.78 -7.51 27.08
CA ASP A 43 -15.12 -7.14 28.47
C ASP A 43 -13.90 -7.03 29.40
N ASP A 44 -12.76 -7.61 29.02
CA ASP A 44 -11.50 -7.49 29.74
C ASP A 44 -10.74 -6.23 29.29
N ASP A 45 -10.67 -5.23 30.18
CA ASP A 45 -10.06 -3.92 29.90
C ASP A 45 -8.58 -4.00 29.46
N ASP A 46 -7.82 -4.94 30.01
CA ASP A 46 -6.40 -5.12 29.74
C ASP A 46 -6.19 -5.73 28.34
N VAL A 47 -7.02 -6.71 28.00
CA VAL A 47 -7.01 -7.34 26.67
C VAL A 47 -7.57 -6.37 25.61
N SER A 48 -8.69 -5.72 25.91
CA SER A 48 -9.34 -4.70 25.07
C SER A 48 -8.35 -3.60 24.69
N SER A 49 -7.71 -2.98 25.68
CA SER A 49 -6.76 -1.89 25.47
C SER A 49 -5.59 -2.32 24.58
N ARG A 50 -5.03 -3.52 24.81
CA ARG A 50 -3.95 -4.05 23.97
C ARG A 50 -4.39 -4.25 22.53
N VAL A 51 -5.57 -4.84 22.31
CA VAL A 51 -6.11 -5.07 20.96
C VAL A 51 -6.38 -3.75 20.25
N VAL A 52 -6.96 -2.76 20.94
CA VAL A 52 -7.21 -1.41 20.39
C VAL A 52 -5.91 -0.71 20.01
N ILE A 53 -4.89 -0.72 20.89
CA ILE A 53 -3.59 -0.08 20.63
C ILE A 53 -2.89 -0.76 19.46
N VAL A 54 -2.79 -2.09 19.47
CA VAL A 54 -2.15 -2.85 18.38
C VAL A 54 -2.87 -2.59 17.06
N SER A 55 -4.21 -2.59 17.06
CA SER A 55 -5.02 -2.31 15.88
C SER A 55 -4.79 -0.89 15.37
N THR A 56 -4.75 0.10 16.26
CA THR A 56 -4.49 1.50 15.90
C THR A 56 -3.10 1.69 15.28
N VAL A 57 -2.05 1.17 15.92
CA VAL A 57 -0.67 1.24 15.41
C VAL A 57 -0.55 0.51 14.08
N SER A 58 -1.16 -0.67 13.99
CA SER A 58 -1.16 -1.46 12.76
C SER A 58 -1.92 -0.75 11.63
N GLY A 59 -3.00 -0.01 11.92
CA GLY A 59 -3.72 0.83 10.96
C GLY A 59 -2.88 1.96 10.35
N LEU A 60 -1.86 2.44 11.07
CA LEU A 60 -0.94 3.45 10.53
C LEU A 60 0.06 2.88 9.52
N VAL A 61 0.36 1.58 9.60
CA VAL A 61 1.46 0.97 8.83
C VAL A 61 0.96 -0.04 7.79
N LEU A 62 0.04 -0.93 8.18
CA LEU A 62 -0.43 -2.05 7.36
C LEU A 62 -1.08 -1.66 6.03
N PRO A 63 -1.88 -0.59 5.92
CA PRO A 63 -2.42 -0.15 4.62
C PRO A 63 -1.32 0.14 3.57
N SER A 64 -0.11 0.47 4.00
CA SER A 64 1.04 0.71 3.11
C SER A 64 1.81 -0.55 2.72
N LEU A 65 1.41 -1.75 3.16
CA LEU A 65 2.11 -3.00 2.82
C LEU A 65 2.22 -3.21 1.30
N GLY A 66 1.20 -2.82 0.53
CA GLY A 66 1.25 -2.87 -0.93
C GLY A 66 2.37 -2.00 -1.53
N LEU A 67 2.61 -0.83 -0.95
CA LEU A 67 3.69 0.09 -1.35
C LEU A 67 5.06 -0.39 -0.86
N ILE A 68 5.15 -0.96 0.34
CA ILE A 68 6.37 -1.60 0.85
C ILE A 68 6.73 -2.80 -0.04
N TYR A 69 5.73 -3.59 -0.45
CA TYR A 69 5.87 -4.64 -1.46
C TYR A 69 6.28 -4.09 -2.83
N ALA A 70 6.01 -2.83 -3.16
CA ALA A 70 6.56 -2.16 -4.34
C ALA A 70 7.96 -1.52 -4.11
N GLY A 71 8.56 -1.71 -2.93
CA GLY A 71 9.85 -1.10 -2.56
C GLY A 71 9.76 0.39 -2.21
N GLN A 72 8.56 0.94 -2.05
CA GLN A 72 8.32 2.33 -1.71
C GLN A 72 8.06 2.47 -0.20
N LYS A 73 9.02 3.08 0.51
CA LYS A 73 8.99 3.20 1.98
C LYS A 73 8.03 4.26 2.52
N ARG A 74 7.60 5.21 1.67
CA ARG A 74 6.73 6.32 2.05
C ARG A 74 5.43 6.31 1.26
N SER A 75 4.33 6.46 1.99
CA SER A 75 2.97 6.54 1.50
C SER A 75 2.46 7.98 1.63
N LEU A 76 1.78 8.49 0.61
CA LEU A 76 1.02 9.76 0.73
C LEU A 76 -0.24 9.56 1.58
N GLY A 77 -0.82 8.36 1.58
CA GLY A 77 -1.94 7.98 2.45
C GLY A 77 -1.60 7.93 3.94
N GLN A 78 -0.32 8.01 4.30
CA GLN A 78 0.13 8.05 5.69
C GLN A 78 -0.22 9.38 6.38
N TYR A 79 -0.16 10.51 5.67
CA TYR A 79 -0.51 11.82 6.23
C TYR A 79 -1.95 11.88 6.76
N PRO A 80 -3.00 11.56 5.97
CA PRO A 80 -4.36 11.55 6.48
C PRO A 80 -4.57 10.49 7.56
N ARG A 81 -3.87 9.34 7.54
CA ARG A 81 -3.98 8.34 8.62
C ARG A 81 -3.37 8.81 9.95
N VAL A 82 -2.28 9.58 9.92
CA VAL A 82 -1.73 10.23 11.12
C VAL A 82 -2.68 11.32 11.62
N ALA A 83 -3.30 12.09 10.72
CA ALA A 83 -4.34 13.05 11.10
C ALA A 83 -5.57 12.35 11.72
N ALA A 84 -5.93 11.16 11.21
CA ALA A 84 -6.99 10.33 11.79
C ALA A 84 -6.67 9.93 13.23
N LEU A 85 -5.42 9.59 13.55
CA LEU A 85 -4.99 9.32 14.93
C LEU A 85 -5.19 10.54 15.84
N GLY A 86 -4.84 11.73 15.36
CA GLY A 86 -5.06 12.98 16.09
C GLY A 86 -6.56 13.23 16.36
N ALA A 87 -7.40 13.03 15.34
CA ALA A 87 -8.85 13.13 15.46
C ALA A 87 -9.42 12.08 16.44
N LEU A 88 -8.88 10.86 16.45
CA LEU A 88 -9.31 9.78 17.34
C LEU A 88 -9.03 10.14 18.81
N VAL A 89 -7.81 10.63 19.08
CA VAL A 89 -7.41 11.06 20.42
C VAL A 89 -8.27 12.23 20.89
N LEU A 90 -8.54 13.20 20.01
CA LEU A 90 -9.40 14.34 20.35
C LEU A 90 -10.85 13.90 20.63
N GLY A 91 -11.39 12.99 19.83
CA GLY A 91 -12.71 12.38 20.08
C GLY A 91 -12.77 11.69 21.44
N ALA A 92 -11.77 10.85 21.75
CA ALA A 92 -11.69 10.15 23.04
C ALA A 92 -11.57 11.09 24.25
N LEU A 93 -10.81 12.19 24.11
CA LEU A 93 -10.70 13.21 25.15
C LEU A 93 -12.03 13.93 25.39
N LEU A 94 -12.74 14.30 24.32
CA LEU A 94 -14.05 14.97 24.43
C LEU A 94 -15.11 14.04 25.03
N ASP A 95 -15.07 12.76 24.68
CA ASP A 95 -15.96 11.74 25.23
C ASP A 95 -15.72 11.57 26.73
N GLY A 96 -14.46 11.50 27.15
CA GLY A 96 -14.06 11.45 28.56
C GLY A 96 -14.43 12.72 29.36
N LEU A 97 -14.57 13.87 28.69
CA LEU A 97 -15.08 15.11 29.29
C LEU A 97 -16.63 15.18 29.30
N GLY A 98 -17.32 14.16 28.82
CA GLY A 98 -18.78 14.09 28.75
C GLY A 98 -19.40 14.81 27.55
N ASN A 99 -18.59 15.26 26.58
CA ASN A 99 -19.06 15.91 25.37
C ASN A 99 -19.22 14.90 24.22
N SER A 100 -20.15 13.97 24.40
CA SER A 100 -20.37 12.82 23.52
C SER A 100 -20.85 13.18 22.11
N SER A 101 -21.58 14.29 21.95
CA SER A 101 -22.04 14.78 20.65
C SER A 101 -20.86 15.21 19.76
N GLU A 102 -19.94 15.98 20.34
CA GLU A 102 -18.76 16.44 19.62
C GLU A 102 -17.76 15.30 19.41
N ALA A 103 -17.59 14.42 20.40
CA ALA A 103 -16.79 13.20 20.26
C ALA A 103 -17.22 12.34 19.05
N GLY A 104 -18.53 12.13 18.87
CA GLY A 104 -19.08 11.41 17.72
C GLY A 104 -18.67 12.02 16.38
N THR A 105 -18.60 13.35 16.30
CA THR A 105 -18.14 14.06 15.09
C THR A 105 -16.67 13.76 14.82
N TRP A 106 -15.81 13.81 15.85
CA TRP A 106 -14.38 13.50 15.74
C TRP A 106 -14.11 12.02 15.41
N TYR A 107 -14.91 11.09 15.92
CA TYR A 107 -14.86 9.69 15.50
C TYR A 107 -15.27 9.51 14.03
N GLY A 108 -16.27 10.25 13.56
CA GLY A 108 -16.63 10.29 12.13
C GLY A 108 -15.49 10.81 11.25
N ILE A 109 -14.86 11.92 11.64
CA ILE A 109 -13.70 12.50 10.96
C ILE A 109 -12.53 11.51 10.94
N THR A 110 -12.31 10.78 12.05
CA THR A 110 -11.30 9.73 12.14
C THR A 110 -11.52 8.66 11.08
N GLY A 111 -12.74 8.11 10.99
CA GLY A 111 -13.10 7.11 10.00
C GLY A 111 -12.90 7.60 8.57
N ALA A 112 -13.30 8.85 8.28
CA ALA A 112 -13.14 9.46 6.96
C ALA A 112 -11.65 9.63 6.57
N LEU A 113 -10.83 10.16 7.48
CA LEU A 113 -9.39 10.37 7.25
C LEU A 113 -8.64 9.05 7.09
N TYR A 114 -8.98 8.05 7.92
CA TYR A 114 -8.42 6.70 7.80
C TYR A 114 -8.78 6.04 6.46
N GLY A 115 -10.06 6.12 6.08
CA GLY A 115 -10.57 5.58 4.82
C GLY A 115 -9.90 6.26 3.61
N LEU A 116 -9.80 7.59 3.63
CA LEU A 116 -9.13 8.36 2.57
C LEU A 116 -7.66 7.96 2.42
N GLY A 117 -6.91 7.89 3.52
CA GLY A 117 -5.50 7.50 3.48
C GLY A 117 -5.28 6.07 2.99
N SER A 118 -6.16 5.16 3.41
CA SER A 118 -6.15 3.77 2.93
C SER A 118 -6.48 3.68 1.44
N ALA A 119 -7.47 4.43 0.96
CA ALA A 119 -7.86 4.45 -0.45
C ALA A 119 -6.71 4.98 -1.34
N ILE A 120 -6.00 6.01 -0.88
CA ILE A 120 -4.82 6.54 -1.57
C ILE A 120 -3.76 5.44 -1.74
N ASP A 121 -3.46 4.67 -0.68
CA ASP A 121 -2.46 3.59 -0.75
C ASP A 121 -2.87 2.44 -1.67
N ILE A 122 -4.13 2.02 -1.58
CA ILE A 122 -4.73 1.01 -2.46
C ILE A 122 -4.61 1.45 -3.92
N ALA A 123 -4.98 2.69 -4.24
CA ALA A 123 -4.95 3.22 -5.59
C ALA A 123 -3.53 3.38 -6.17
N MET A 124 -2.56 3.78 -5.33
CA MET A 124 -1.17 3.97 -5.77
C MET A 124 -0.40 2.65 -5.93
N THR A 125 -0.78 1.60 -5.21
CA THR A 125 -0.03 0.35 -5.13
C THR A 125 0.21 -0.32 -6.50
N PRO A 126 -0.79 -0.52 -7.38
CA PRO A 126 -0.56 -1.16 -8.68
C PRO A 126 0.45 -0.40 -9.55
N ALA A 127 0.38 0.93 -9.53
CA ALA A 127 1.33 1.77 -10.28
C ALA A 127 2.74 1.70 -9.69
N ALA A 128 2.87 1.66 -8.36
CA ALA A 128 4.15 1.49 -7.69
C ALA A 128 4.81 0.14 -8.03
N VAL A 129 4.04 -0.95 -8.05
CA VAL A 129 4.55 -2.29 -8.43
C VAL A 129 5.00 -2.30 -9.90
N ARG A 130 4.23 -1.69 -10.81
CA ARG A 130 4.65 -1.55 -12.22
C ARG A 130 5.95 -0.77 -12.37
N ARG A 131 6.10 0.35 -11.66
CA ARG A 131 7.34 1.15 -11.64
C ARG A 131 8.51 0.36 -11.07
N TYR A 132 8.28 -0.44 -10.04
CA TYR A 132 9.30 -1.33 -9.47
C TYR A 132 9.78 -2.35 -10.50
N ASN A 133 8.86 -3.03 -11.18
CA ASN A 133 9.18 -4.00 -12.22
C ASN A 133 9.91 -3.35 -13.40
N ALA A 134 9.49 -2.16 -13.83
CA ALA A 134 10.14 -1.42 -14.92
C ALA A 134 11.61 -1.06 -14.59
N ARG A 135 11.89 -0.58 -13.37
CA ARG A 135 13.27 -0.31 -12.92
C ARG A 135 14.12 -1.57 -12.87
N ARG A 136 13.52 -2.71 -12.53
CA ARG A 136 14.23 -4.00 -12.44
C ARG A 136 14.43 -4.65 -13.82
N ALA A 137 13.53 -4.38 -14.76
CA ALA A 137 13.68 -4.76 -16.17
C ALA A 137 14.76 -3.93 -16.89
N GLY A 138 14.84 -2.63 -16.62
CA GLY A 138 15.83 -1.74 -17.23
C GLY A 138 17.28 -1.99 -16.79
N GLY A 139 17.51 -2.74 -15.70
CA GLY A 139 18.84 -3.16 -15.25
C GLY A 139 19.28 -4.54 -15.75
N GLY A 140 18.48 -5.20 -16.57
CA GLY A 140 18.77 -6.55 -17.10
C GLY A 140 19.50 -6.47 -18.43
N VAL A 141 20.74 -6.97 -18.47
CA VAL A 141 21.44 -7.29 -19.73
C VAL A 141 20.53 -8.21 -20.53
N THR A 142 19.99 -7.71 -21.63
CA THR A 142 19.10 -8.49 -22.49
C THR A 142 19.96 -9.18 -23.53
N VAL A 143 20.09 -10.49 -23.42
CA VAL A 143 20.76 -11.33 -24.41
C VAL A 143 19.69 -11.88 -25.34
N MET A 144 19.67 -11.41 -26.59
CA MET A 144 18.79 -11.97 -27.61
C MET A 144 19.61 -12.69 -28.69
N PRO A 145 19.23 -13.94 -29.05
CA PRO A 145 19.79 -14.57 -30.22
C PRO A 145 19.29 -13.83 -31.47
N MET A 146 20.22 -13.29 -32.26
CA MET A 146 19.89 -12.64 -33.53
C MET A 146 20.12 -13.66 -34.64
N VAL A 147 19.02 -14.06 -35.30
CA VAL A 147 19.10 -14.86 -36.53
C VAL A 147 19.20 -13.91 -37.70
N VAL A 148 20.43 -13.64 -38.15
CA VAL A 148 20.68 -12.94 -39.41
C VAL A 148 20.76 -13.99 -40.51
N HIS A 149 20.05 -13.76 -41.63
CA HIS A 149 20.17 -14.60 -42.83
C HIS A 149 21.64 -14.62 -43.29
N GLY A 150 22.35 -15.70 -42.96
CA GLY A 150 23.78 -15.89 -43.26
C GLY A 150 24.69 -16.21 -42.06
N GLY A 151 24.23 -16.10 -40.81
CA GLY A 151 25.01 -16.46 -39.63
C GLY A 151 24.39 -15.99 -38.31
N GLY A 152 24.32 -16.88 -37.32
CA GLY A 152 23.79 -16.57 -35.99
C GLY A 152 24.82 -15.83 -35.13
N GLY A 153 24.39 -14.73 -34.49
CA GLY A 153 25.23 -13.94 -33.58
C GLY A 153 24.54 -13.70 -32.23
N LEU A 154 25.35 -13.45 -31.21
CA LEU A 154 24.93 -13.08 -29.86
C LEU A 154 24.97 -11.55 -29.74
N ALA A 155 23.81 -10.92 -29.60
CA ALA A 155 23.73 -9.48 -29.35
C ALA A 155 23.58 -9.22 -27.85
N VAL A 156 24.58 -8.55 -27.27
CA VAL A 156 24.56 -8.06 -25.90
C VAL A 156 24.19 -6.57 -25.94
N GLY A 157 22.94 -6.27 -25.60
CA GLY A 157 22.45 -4.90 -25.47
C GLY A 157 22.28 -4.53 -24.01
N GLY A 158 23.01 -3.51 -23.56
CA GLY A 158 22.80 -2.84 -22.27
C GLY A 158 22.32 -1.41 -22.51
N ALA A 159 21.24 -1.01 -21.83
CA ALA A 159 20.87 0.40 -21.72
C ALA A 159 21.66 1.02 -20.57
N LEU A 160 22.47 2.04 -20.86
CA LEU A 160 23.06 2.92 -19.84
C LEU A 160 21.99 3.84 -19.25
#